data_AF-A0A3D4BDE7-F1
#
_entry.id   AF-A0A3D4BDE7-F1
#
_cell.length_a   1.000
_cell.length_b   1.000
_cell.length_c   1.000
_cell.angle_alpha   90.00
_cell.angle_beta   90.00
_cell.angle_gamma   90.00
#
_symmetry.space_group_name_H-M   'P 1'
#
loop_
_entity.id
_entity.type
_entity.pdbx_description
1 polymer ?
#
loop_
_entity_poly.entity_id
_entity_poly.type
_entity_poly.pdbx_seq_one_letter_code
_entity_poly.pdbx_strand_id
1 'polypeptide(L)'
;MTPIEGIKKREQLIRDGYCVLDNILTEDFLEELRGESNRLLDAVEHPPKWQYQGSDLHIHGKDNSIIQKLIDWQPTQDAMHTLGLTDFKSHGGFILLSKPANGPPLYWHQDWMNWNDPISLAPWPQVLFFSYYMVDTTLENGCFRIIPGTHKKRIPLHDQVEIAHQ
;
A
#
# COMPACT_ATOMS: atom_id res chain seq x y z
N MET A 1 6.91 -8.89 16.34
CA MET A 1 8.16 -8.23 15.92
C MET A 1 8.85 -7.68 17.16
N THR A 2 10.14 -7.94 17.31
CA THR A 2 10.95 -7.42 18.42
C THR A 2 11.39 -5.97 18.15
N PRO A 3 11.80 -5.20 19.18
CA PRO A 3 12.33 -3.86 18.99
C PRO A 3 13.54 -3.78 18.03
N ILE A 4 14.44 -4.77 18.08
CA ILE A 4 15.61 -4.83 17.19
C ILE A 4 15.20 -5.03 15.74
N GLU A 5 14.23 -5.91 15.48
CA GLU A 5 13.67 -6.11 14.14
C GLU A 5 12.96 -4.85 13.65
N GLY A 6 12.20 -4.17 14.51
CA GLY A 6 11.54 -2.90 14.18
C GLY A 6 12.52 -1.82 13.75
N ILE A 7 13.64 -1.66 14.46
CA ILE A 7 14.71 -0.73 14.08
C ILE A 7 15.26 -1.07 12.69
N LYS A 8 15.56 -2.34 12.42
CA LYS A 8 16.04 -2.78 11.10
C LYS A 8 15.03 -2.51 9.99
N LYS A 9 13.74 -2.75 10.25
CA LYS A 9 12.66 -2.47 9.29
C LYS A 9 12.49 -0.97 9.05
N ARG A 10 12.59 -0.13 10.08
CA ARG A 10 12.63 1.34 9.92
C ARG A 10 13.83 1.78 9.08
N GLU A 11 15.03 1.27 9.37
CA GLU A 11 16.23 1.63 8.60
C GLU A 11 16.10 1.22 7.13
N GLN A 12 15.51 0.05 6.86
CA GLN A 12 15.18 -0.40 5.51
C GLN A 12 14.16 0.55 4.85
N LEU A 13 13.05 0.86 5.51
CA LEU A 13 12.04 1.79 5.01
C LEU A 13 12.66 3.15 4.66
N ILE A 14 13.48 3.70 5.55
CA ILE A 14 14.16 4.97 5.31
C ILE A 14 15.11 4.83 4.12
N ARG A 15 15.97 3.81 4.06
CA ARG A 15 16.99 3.66 3.02
C ARG A 15 16.41 3.34 1.65
N ASP A 16 15.51 2.36 1.59
CA ASP A 16 15.05 1.69 0.39
C ASP A 16 13.66 2.17 -0.05
N GLY A 17 12.91 2.84 0.83
CA GLY A 17 11.58 3.39 0.52
C GLY A 17 10.43 2.43 0.80
N TYR A 18 10.74 1.21 1.25
CA TYR A 18 9.74 0.21 1.64
C TYR A 18 10.31 -0.76 2.69
N CYS A 19 9.41 -1.43 3.39
CA CYS A 19 9.74 -2.62 4.16
C CYS A 19 8.51 -3.56 4.16
N VAL A 20 8.73 -4.84 4.42
CA VAL A 20 7.66 -5.85 4.51
C VAL A 20 7.46 -6.24 5.96
N LEU A 21 6.20 -6.33 6.40
CA LEU A 21 5.82 -6.77 7.73
C LEU A 21 5.02 -8.07 7.60
N ASP A 22 5.57 -9.15 8.15
CA ASP A 22 4.99 -10.48 8.04
C ASP A 22 3.91 -10.69 9.11
N ASN A 23 2.86 -11.44 8.77
CA ASN A 23 1.81 -11.91 9.68
C ASN A 23 1.12 -10.78 10.49
N ILE A 24 0.88 -9.63 9.86
CA ILE A 24 0.16 -8.52 10.50
C ILE A 24 -1.33 -8.81 10.66
N LEU A 25 -1.94 -9.49 9.68
CA LEU A 25 -3.33 -9.94 9.76
C LEU A 25 -3.38 -11.34 10.37
N THR A 26 -4.34 -11.57 11.26
CA THR A 26 -4.69 -12.92 11.69
C THR A 26 -5.46 -13.63 10.58
N GLU A 27 -5.44 -14.97 10.56
CA GLU A 27 -6.19 -15.73 9.53
C GLU A 27 -7.69 -15.39 9.58
N ASP A 28 -8.29 -15.38 10.78
CA ASP A 28 -9.71 -15.04 10.95
C ASP A 28 -10.05 -13.66 10.35
N PHE A 29 -9.21 -12.64 10.59
CA PHE A 29 -9.49 -11.31 10.07
C PHE A 29 -9.18 -11.19 8.57
N LEU A 30 -8.20 -11.95 8.08
CA LEU A 30 -7.92 -12.08 6.66
C LEU A 30 -9.11 -12.71 5.92
N GLU A 31 -9.78 -13.71 6.49
CA GLU A 31 -11.00 -14.29 5.94
C GLU A 31 -12.17 -13.29 5.92
N GLU A 32 -12.38 -12.52 7.00
CA GLU A 32 -13.37 -11.43 7.03
C GLU A 32 -13.11 -10.40 5.91
N LEU A 33 -11.85 -9.98 5.75
CA LEU A 33 -11.44 -9.02 4.73
C LEU A 33 -11.64 -9.56 3.31
N ARG A 34 -11.31 -10.83 3.07
CA ARG A 34 -11.56 -11.50 1.78
C ARG A 34 -13.05 -11.55 1.46
N GLY A 35 -13.87 -11.96 2.43
CA GLY A 35 -15.32 -12.04 2.25
C GLY A 35 -15.94 -10.70 1.89
N GLU A 36 -15.57 -9.65 2.62
CA GLU A 36 -16.08 -8.31 2.36
C GLU A 36 -15.54 -7.72 1.05
N SER A 37 -14.26 -7.94 0.74
CA SER A 37 -13.66 -7.48 -0.51
C SER A 37 -14.30 -8.13 -1.74
N ASN A 38 -14.56 -9.44 -1.68
CA ASN A 38 -15.27 -10.15 -2.76
C ASN A 38 -16.67 -9.59 -2.95
N ARG A 39 -17.43 -9.38 -1.86
CA ARG A 39 -18.77 -8.78 -1.91
C ARG A 39 -18.76 -7.40 -2.57
N LEU A 40 -17.75 -6.57 -2.28
CA LEU A 40 -17.60 -5.24 -2.86
C LEU A 40 -17.21 -5.30 -4.34
N LEU A 41 -16.30 -6.21 -4.71
CA LEU A 41 -15.87 -6.39 -6.10
C LEU A 41 -17.00 -6.92 -6.98
N ASP A 42 -17.76 -7.91 -6.51
CA ASP A 42 -18.89 -8.50 -7.23
C ASP A 42 -20.03 -7.49 -7.47
N ALA A 43 -20.10 -6.42 -6.66
CA ALA A 43 -21.11 -5.38 -6.77
C ALA A 43 -20.77 -4.27 -7.78
N VAL A 44 -19.59 -4.29 -8.40
CA VAL A 44 -19.14 -3.22 -9.30
C VAL A 44 -18.86 -3.78 -10.70
N GLU A 45 -19.32 -3.07 -11.73
CA GLU A 45 -18.91 -3.37 -13.10
C GLU A 45 -17.45 -2.99 -13.30
N HIS A 46 -16.66 -3.86 -13.95
CA HIS A 46 -15.25 -3.62 -14.23
C HIS A 46 -15.07 -2.99 -15.62
N PRO A 47 -14.96 -1.66 -15.75
CA PRO A 47 -14.81 -1.02 -17.04
C PRO A 47 -13.44 -1.35 -17.68
N PRO A 48 -13.33 -1.41 -19.03
CA PRO A 48 -12.08 -1.73 -19.72
C PRO A 48 -10.88 -0.84 -19.34
N LYS A 49 -11.13 0.42 -18.95
CA LYS A 49 -10.08 1.35 -18.51
C LYS A 49 -9.29 0.87 -17.27
N TRP A 50 -9.86 -0.03 -16.48
CA TRP A 50 -9.22 -0.61 -15.28
C TRP A 50 -8.21 -1.71 -15.59
N GLN A 51 -7.95 -2.02 -16.87
CA GLN A 51 -7.05 -3.11 -17.25
C GLN A 51 -5.64 -2.99 -16.62
N TYR A 52 -5.11 -1.79 -16.37
CA TYR A 52 -3.78 -1.59 -15.79
C TYR A 52 -3.79 -1.57 -14.26
N GLN A 53 -4.64 -0.76 -13.64
CA GLN A 53 -4.71 -0.60 -12.18
C GLN A 53 -5.40 -1.78 -11.49
N GLY A 54 -6.28 -2.49 -12.20
CA GLY A 54 -7.25 -3.40 -11.59
C GLY A 54 -8.46 -2.64 -11.06
N SER A 55 -9.24 -3.26 -10.17
CA SER A 55 -10.29 -2.58 -9.43
C SER A 55 -9.68 -1.41 -8.67
N ASP A 56 -10.13 -0.19 -8.96
CA ASP A 56 -9.67 1.02 -8.29
C ASP A 56 -10.79 1.50 -7.36
N LEU A 57 -11.13 0.66 -6.39
CA LEU A 57 -12.28 0.87 -5.50
C LEU A 57 -11.84 1.55 -4.22
N HIS A 58 -12.24 2.82 -4.07
CA HIS A 58 -11.99 3.59 -2.85
C HIS A 58 -13.06 3.26 -1.80
N ILE A 59 -12.62 2.77 -0.66
CA ILE A 59 -13.48 2.33 0.44
C ILE A 59 -13.10 3.05 1.73
N HIS A 60 -14.11 3.43 2.51
CA HIS A 60 -13.92 4.23 3.73
C HIS A 60 -14.49 3.52 4.96
N GLY A 61 -13.80 3.64 6.09
CA GLY A 61 -14.22 2.99 7.34
C GLY A 61 -15.57 3.48 7.85
N LYS A 62 -15.89 4.77 7.65
CA LYS A 62 -17.20 5.34 8.03
C LYS A 62 -18.40 4.65 7.35
N ASP A 63 -18.17 4.03 6.19
CA ASP A 63 -19.21 3.38 5.38
C ASP A 63 -19.16 1.84 5.51
N ASN A 64 -18.12 1.30 6.16
CA ASN A 64 -17.87 -0.14 6.21
C ASN A 64 -17.12 -0.56 7.49
N SER A 65 -17.77 -1.33 8.35
CA SER A 65 -17.23 -1.74 9.65
C SER A 65 -15.98 -2.62 9.57
N ILE A 66 -15.86 -3.47 8.55
CA ILE A 66 -14.67 -4.31 8.34
C ILE A 66 -13.47 -3.43 7.96
N ILE A 67 -13.70 -2.42 7.13
CA ILE A 67 -12.67 -1.44 6.75
C ILE A 67 -12.31 -0.55 7.93
N GLN A 68 -13.27 -0.14 8.76
CA GLN A 68 -12.99 0.57 10.00
C GLN A 68 -12.13 -0.28 10.95
N LYS A 69 -12.45 -1.57 11.09
CA LYS A 69 -11.65 -2.52 11.87
C LYS A 69 -10.21 -2.63 11.34
N LEU A 70 -9.99 -2.57 10.02
CA LEU A 70 -8.64 -2.58 9.42
C LEU A 70 -7.88 -1.27 9.70
N ILE A 71 -8.57 -0.12 9.66
CA ILE A 71 -7.99 1.19 10.02
C ILE A 71 -7.50 1.17 11.47
N ASP A 72 -8.32 0.62 12.37
CA ASP A 72 -8.04 0.55 13.79
C ASP A 72 -7.24 -0.70 14.20
N TRP A 73 -6.71 -1.47 13.23
CA TRP A 73 -6.10 -2.78 13.49
C TRP A 73 -4.87 -2.68 14.39
N GLN A 74 -5.01 -3.16 15.63
CA GLN A 74 -3.99 -3.01 16.67
C GLN A 74 -2.61 -3.57 16.27
N PRO A 75 -2.49 -4.75 15.63
CA PRO A 75 -1.18 -5.24 15.17
C PRO A 75 -0.44 -4.30 14.22
N THR A 76 -1.16 -3.55 13.37
CA THR A 76 -0.54 -2.51 12.52
C THR A 76 -0.03 -1.35 13.37
N GLN A 77 -0.84 -0.89 14.32
CA GLN A 77 -0.45 0.20 15.23
C GLN A 77 0.80 -0.21 16.04
N ASP A 78 0.81 -1.42 16.61
CA ASP A 78 1.93 -1.95 17.38
C ASP A 78 3.21 -2.08 16.54
N ALA A 79 3.07 -2.53 15.28
CA ALA A 79 4.18 -2.58 14.34
C ALA A 79 4.74 -1.17 14.08
N MET A 80 3.88 -0.18 13.89
CA MET A 80 4.27 1.22 13.71
C MET A 80 5.00 1.79 14.92
N HIS A 81 4.49 1.54 16.13
CA HIS A 81 5.18 1.89 17.37
C HIS A 81 6.55 1.22 17.47
N THR A 82 6.66 -0.05 17.08
CA THR A 82 7.92 -0.81 17.11
C THR A 82 8.93 -0.30 16.07
N LEU A 83 8.45 0.23 14.94
CA LEU A 83 9.29 0.97 13.97
C LEU A 83 9.69 2.36 14.51
N GLY A 84 9.07 2.85 15.58
CA GLY A 84 9.25 4.21 16.11
C GLY A 84 8.55 5.28 15.29
N LEU A 85 7.48 4.90 14.57
CA LEU A 85 6.60 5.78 13.83
C LEU A 85 5.33 5.97 14.66
N THR A 86 5.38 6.88 15.63
CA THR A 86 4.32 7.00 16.66
C THR A 86 3.35 8.14 16.42
N ASP A 87 3.68 9.07 15.52
CA ASP A 87 2.87 10.24 15.20
C ASP A 87 2.27 10.07 13.79
N PHE A 88 1.38 9.09 13.65
CA PHE A 88 0.69 8.82 12.39
C PHE A 88 -0.81 9.01 12.54
N LYS A 89 -1.46 9.38 11.43
CA LYS A 89 -2.90 9.47 11.33
C LYS A 89 -3.35 8.78 10.04
N SER A 90 -4.35 7.91 10.15
CA SER A 90 -4.96 7.29 8.99
C SER A 90 -5.76 8.30 8.17
N HIS A 91 -5.75 8.13 6.84
CA HIS A 91 -6.65 8.85 5.93
C HIS A 91 -8.09 8.30 5.94
N GLY A 92 -8.35 7.23 6.71
CA GLY A 92 -9.69 6.72 6.96
C GLY A 92 -10.26 5.83 5.85
N GLY A 93 -9.42 5.36 4.92
CA GLY A 93 -9.84 4.49 3.84
C GLY A 93 -8.70 3.76 3.17
N PHE A 94 -9.07 2.86 2.27
CA PHE A 94 -8.17 2.04 1.47
C PHE A 94 -8.61 2.04 0.02
N ILE A 95 -7.71 1.59 -0.86
CA ILE A 95 -8.03 1.26 -2.24
C ILE A 95 -8.01 -0.26 -2.33
N LEU A 96 -9.12 -0.86 -2.73
CA LEU A 96 -9.22 -2.30 -2.96
C LEU A 96 -8.77 -2.61 -4.40
N LEU A 97 -7.55 -3.12 -4.50
CA LEU A 97 -6.90 -3.48 -5.76
C LEU A 97 -7.02 -4.99 -6.01
N SER A 98 -7.65 -5.36 -7.12
CA SER A 98 -7.81 -6.71 -7.61
C SER A 98 -7.75 -6.71 -9.13
N LYS A 99 -7.18 -7.75 -9.72
CA LYS A 99 -6.94 -7.79 -11.17
C LYS A 99 -7.28 -9.16 -11.72
N PRO A 100 -7.95 -9.24 -12.90
CA PRO A 100 -8.13 -10.52 -13.56
C PRO A 100 -6.78 -11.12 -13.95
N ALA A 101 -6.74 -12.46 -14.01
CA ALA A 101 -5.58 -13.19 -14.49
C ALA A 101 -5.15 -12.69 -15.89
N ASN A 102 -3.85 -12.66 -16.12
CA ASN A 102 -3.23 -12.19 -17.38
C ASN A 102 -3.48 -10.70 -17.72
N GLY A 103 -3.96 -9.89 -16.78
CA GLY A 103 -4.05 -8.44 -16.97
C GLY A 103 -2.66 -7.80 -17.20
N PRO A 104 -2.55 -6.74 -18.02
CA PRO A 104 -1.28 -6.10 -18.35
C PRO A 104 -0.65 -5.46 -17.10
N PRO A 105 0.68 -5.45 -16.89
CA PRO A 105 1.27 -4.87 -15.68
C PRO A 105 0.91 -3.40 -15.49
N LEU A 106 0.81 -2.96 -14.22
CA LEU A 106 0.69 -1.54 -13.91
C LEU A 106 2.01 -0.84 -14.30
N TYR A 107 1.90 0.34 -14.91
CA TYR A 107 3.06 1.13 -15.33
C TYR A 107 3.85 1.64 -14.11
N TRP A 108 5.15 1.91 -14.30
CA TRP A 108 5.97 2.54 -13.27
C TRP A 108 5.47 3.94 -12.97
N HIS A 109 5.26 4.26 -11.70
CA HIS A 109 4.81 5.57 -11.25
C HIS A 109 5.27 5.88 -9.83
N GLN A 110 4.98 7.10 -9.36
CA GLN A 110 5.15 7.53 -7.98
C GLN A 110 3.81 8.12 -7.50
N ASP A 111 3.35 7.69 -6.32
CA ASP A 111 2.05 8.15 -5.78
C ASP A 111 2.10 9.55 -5.18
N TRP A 112 3.28 9.99 -4.72
CA TRP A 112 3.44 11.33 -4.18
C TRP A 112 3.37 12.37 -5.30
N MET A 113 2.46 13.33 -5.19
CA MET A 113 2.24 14.34 -6.23
C MET A 113 2.97 15.66 -5.93
N ASN A 114 3.38 15.88 -4.67
CA ASN A 114 3.85 17.18 -4.20
C ASN A 114 5.39 17.25 -4.09
N TRP A 115 6.11 16.69 -5.07
CA TRP A 115 7.58 16.60 -5.08
C TRP A 115 8.31 17.94 -5.00
N ASN A 116 7.67 19.03 -5.45
CA ASN A 116 8.24 20.38 -5.41
C ASN A 116 8.07 21.07 -4.05
N ASP A 117 7.30 20.49 -3.13
CA ASP A 117 7.16 21.01 -1.77
C ASP A 117 8.41 20.70 -0.94
N PRO A 118 8.98 21.67 -0.18
CA PRO A 118 10.14 21.45 0.69
C PRO A 118 9.99 20.28 1.66
N ILE A 119 8.76 19.90 2.04
CA ILE A 119 8.51 18.74 2.89
C ILE A 119 9.06 17.44 2.28
N SER A 120 9.17 17.36 0.95
CA SER A 120 9.73 16.22 0.22
C SER A 120 11.23 16.02 0.47
N LEU A 121 11.91 17.00 1.07
CA LEU A 121 13.32 16.91 1.47
C LEU A 121 13.50 16.44 2.92
N ALA A 122 12.42 16.29 3.68
CA ALA A 122 12.54 15.87 5.07
C ALA A 122 13.06 14.41 5.16
N PRO A 123 13.91 14.10 6.15
CA PRO A 123 14.59 12.80 6.26
C PRO A 123 13.66 11.67 6.75
N TRP A 124 12.44 12.01 7.17
CA TRP A 124 11.41 11.11 7.69
C TRP A 124 10.35 10.89 6.60
N PRO A 125 9.61 9.78 6.59
CA PRO A 125 8.48 9.62 5.67
C PRO A 125 7.30 10.54 6.08
N GLN A 126 6.72 11.27 5.12
CA GLN A 126 5.55 12.14 5.34
C GLN A 126 4.25 11.36 5.23
N VAL A 127 4.20 10.45 4.26
CA VAL A 127 3.05 9.61 3.94
C VAL A 127 3.54 8.19 3.76
N LEU A 128 2.83 7.24 4.37
CA LEU A 128 3.09 5.82 4.23
C LEU A 128 1.87 5.15 3.61
N PHE A 129 2.14 4.29 2.64
CA PHE A 129 1.12 3.46 2.02
C PHE A 129 1.19 2.05 2.60
N PHE A 130 0.12 1.62 3.28
CA PHE A 130 0.01 0.27 3.83
C PHE A 130 -0.74 -0.62 2.85
N SER A 131 -0.02 -1.57 2.27
CA SER A 131 -0.58 -2.58 1.40
C SER A 131 -0.73 -3.89 2.16
N TYR A 132 -1.97 -4.34 2.34
CA TYR A 132 -2.29 -5.64 2.93
C TYR A 132 -2.51 -6.65 1.82
N TYR A 133 -1.66 -7.66 1.75
CA TYR A 133 -1.86 -8.77 0.82
C TYR A 133 -2.95 -9.69 1.37
N MET A 134 -4.06 -9.77 0.65
CA MET A 134 -5.18 -10.63 1.02
C MET A 134 -5.08 -12.03 0.41
N VAL A 135 -4.18 -12.25 -0.54
CA VAL A 135 -3.91 -13.57 -1.13
C VAL A 135 -2.41 -13.72 -1.27
N ASP A 136 -1.94 -14.97 -1.32
CA ASP A 136 -0.54 -15.25 -1.62
C ASP A 136 -0.17 -14.55 -2.91
N THR A 137 0.86 -13.70 -2.85
CA THR A 137 1.25 -12.86 -3.97
C THR A 137 2.70 -13.15 -4.34
N THR A 138 2.90 -13.56 -5.58
CA THR A 138 4.17 -14.00 -6.17
C THR A 138 4.52 -13.15 -7.38
N LEU A 139 5.70 -13.38 -7.96
CA LEU A 139 6.11 -12.72 -9.19
C LEU A 139 5.17 -13.05 -10.36
N GLU A 140 4.64 -14.27 -10.37
CA GLU A 140 3.79 -14.81 -11.42
C GLU A 140 2.37 -14.26 -11.37
N ASN A 141 1.82 -14.02 -10.17
CA ASN A 141 0.45 -13.51 -10.01
C ASN A 141 0.36 -12.00 -9.75
N GLY A 142 1.49 -11.27 -9.84
CA GLY A 142 1.51 -9.81 -9.91
C GLY A 142 1.87 -9.08 -8.62
N CYS A 143 2.91 -9.52 -7.91
CA CYS A 143 3.42 -8.76 -6.76
C CYS A 143 3.88 -7.35 -7.12
N PHE A 144 3.88 -6.45 -6.13
CA PHE A 144 4.48 -5.13 -6.32
C PHE A 144 5.94 -5.23 -6.71
N ARG A 145 6.35 -4.29 -7.57
CA ARG A 145 7.74 -4.05 -7.92
C ARG A 145 8.09 -2.65 -7.46
N ILE A 146 9.15 -2.54 -6.68
CA ILE A 146 9.63 -1.28 -6.13
C ILE A 146 11.10 -1.15 -6.52
N ILE A 147 11.51 0.04 -6.95
CA ILE A 147 12.92 0.35 -7.19
C ILE A 147 13.46 1.02 -5.92
N PRO A 148 14.38 0.37 -5.19
CA PRO A 148 14.84 0.91 -3.92
C PRO A 148 15.48 2.30 -4.04
N GLY A 149 15.15 3.19 -3.11
CA GLY A 149 15.79 4.51 -2.98
C GLY A 149 15.29 5.60 -3.93
N THR A 150 14.37 5.30 -4.86
CA THR A 150 13.83 6.29 -5.81
C THR A 150 12.94 7.34 -5.14
N HIS A 151 12.47 7.09 -3.92
CA HIS A 151 11.78 8.08 -3.09
C HIS A 151 12.67 9.24 -2.66
N LYS A 152 14.00 9.09 -2.71
CA LYS A 152 14.97 10.15 -2.36
C LYS A 152 15.66 10.78 -3.56
N LYS A 153 15.71 10.06 -4.67
CA LYS A 153 16.55 10.42 -5.81
C LYS A 153 15.81 10.22 -7.11
N ARG A 154 15.79 11.27 -7.92
CA ARG A 154 15.33 11.18 -9.30
C ARG A 154 16.28 10.29 -10.12
N ILE A 155 15.70 9.36 -10.89
CA ILE A 155 16.43 8.49 -11.81
C ILE A 155 15.94 8.72 -13.25
N PRO A 156 16.71 8.33 -14.30
CA PRO A 156 16.32 8.57 -15.69
C PRO A 156 14.94 8.01 -16.08
N LEU A 157 14.47 6.94 -15.41
CA LEU A 157 13.13 6.40 -15.62
C LEU A 157 12.03 7.44 -15.34
N HIS A 158 12.24 8.35 -14.38
CA HIS A 158 11.25 9.37 -14.02
C HIS A 158 11.03 10.41 -15.14
N ASP A 159 11.93 10.49 -16.12
CA ASP A 159 11.78 11.35 -17.29
C ASP A 159 11.16 10.61 -18.48
N GLN A 160 10.93 9.30 -18.35
CA GLN A 160 10.38 8.42 -19.39
C GLN A 160 8.97 7.95 -19.06
N VAL A 161 8.55 8.02 -17.80
CA VAL A 161 7.20 7.65 -17.36
C VAL A 161 6.27 8.85 -17.45
N GLU A 162 5.05 8.63 -17.94
CA GLU A 162 3.99 9.63 -17.92
C GLU A 162 3.54 9.90 -16.48
N ILE A 163 2.89 11.06 -16.26
CA ILE A 163 2.34 11.40 -14.95
C ILE A 163 1.22 10.40 -14.63
N ALA A 164 1.30 9.77 -13.47
CA ALA A 164 0.31 8.79 -13.02
C ALA A 164 -1.11 9.37 -13.02
N HIS A 165 -2.09 8.55 -13.43
CA HIS A 165 -3.52 8.90 -13.39
C HIS A 165 -3.93 10.07 -14.31
N GLN A 166 -3.16 10.35 -15.37
CA GLN A 166 -3.61 11.18 -16.50
C GLN A 166 -4.48 10.39 -17.47
#